data_AF-A0A2V4BJ52-F1
#
_entry.id   AF-A0A2V4BJ52-F1
#
_cell.length_a   1.000
_cell.length_b   1.000
_cell.length_c   1.000
_cell.angle_alpha   90.00
_cell.angle_beta   90.00
_cell.angle_gamma   90.00
#
_symmetry.space_group_name_H-M   'P 1'
#
loop_
_entity.id
_entity.type
_entity.pdbx_description
1 polymer ?
#
loop_
_entity_poly.entity_id
_entity_poly.type
_entity_poly.pdbx_seq_one_letter_code
_entity_poly.pdbx_strand_id
1 'polypeptide(L)' 'FTPSANYNGSVSIPYVITDGTATATANELISVSPANDAPVAVNDNYTVAEEGTVTLTPLSLDTDTDGDTLSITSINGTAL' A
#
# COMPACT_ATOMS: atom_id res chain seq x y z
N PHE A 1 18.29 9.87 -0.30
CA PHE A 1 16.84 10.01 -0.03
C PHE A 1 16.21 8.66 -0.25
N THR A 2 15.46 8.16 0.73
CA THR A 2 14.70 6.92 0.62
C THR A 2 13.26 7.29 0.99
N PRO A 3 12.28 7.18 0.07
CA PRO A 3 10.88 7.44 0.39
C PRO A 3 10.38 6.53 1.52
N SER A 4 9.42 7.01 2.31
CA SER A 4 8.65 6.13 3.20
C SER A 4 7.95 5.04 2.37
N ALA A 5 7.68 3.88 2.98
CA ALA A 5 6.84 2.87 2.35
C ALA A 5 5.51 3.49 1.90
N ASN A 6 5.04 3.08 0.72
CA ASN A 6 3.76 3.48 0.11
C ASN A 6 3.65 4.97 -0.21
N TYR A 7 4.77 5.72 -0.20
CA TYR A 7 4.80 7.09 -0.68
C TYR A 7 4.98 7.11 -2.21
N ASN A 8 4.11 7.84 -2.88
CA ASN A 8 4.24 8.21 -4.28
C ASN A 8 4.00 9.72 -4.42
N GLY A 9 4.76 10.36 -5.30
CA GLY A 9 4.67 11.81 -5.49
C GLY A 9 6.01 12.50 -5.75
N SER A 10 5.96 13.83 -5.80
CA SER A 10 7.11 14.68 -6.11
C SER A 10 7.79 15.20 -4.85
N VAL A 11 9.12 15.13 -4.84
CA VAL A 11 9.97 15.66 -3.77
C VAL A 11 10.87 16.74 -4.36
N SER A 12 10.95 17.89 -3.67
CA SER A 12 11.82 19.00 -4.04
C SER A 12 12.81 19.29 -2.92
N ILE A 13 14.10 19.20 -3.22
CA ILE A 13 15.18 19.41 -2.24
C ILE A 13 15.95 20.66 -2.66
N PRO A 14 15.83 21.78 -1.94
CA PRO A 14 16.60 22.99 -2.24
C PRO A 14 18.08 22.77 -1.86
N TYR A 15 18.98 23.29 -2.68
CA TYR A 15 20.42 23.34 -2.41
C TYR A 15 21.00 24.70 -2.76
N VAL A 16 22.15 25.00 -2.16
CA VAL A 16 22.89 26.25 -2.37
C VAL A 16 24.29 25.90 -2.85
N ILE A 17 24.73 26.53 -3.93
CA ILE A 17 26.11 26.46 -4.42
C ILE A 17 26.83 27.76 -4.12
N THR A 18 28.15 27.71 -3.96
CA THR A 18 29.01 28.88 -3.73
C THR A 18 30.34 28.74 -4.47
N ASP A 19 30.90 29.86 -4.90
CA ASP A 19 32.26 29.98 -5.43
C ASP A 19 33.25 30.54 -4.38
N GLY A 20 32.82 30.70 -3.12
CA GLY A 20 33.57 31.32 -2.03
C GLY A 20 33.36 32.82 -1.88
N THR A 21 32.66 33.48 -2.81
CA THR A 21 32.37 34.92 -2.78
C THR A 21 30.86 35.22 -2.91
N ALA A 22 30.14 34.43 -3.71
CA ALA A 22 28.70 34.54 -3.92
C ALA A 22 28.00 33.17 -3.74
N THR A 23 26.67 33.19 -3.69
CA THR A 23 25.83 31.99 -3.58
C THR A 23 24.70 31.98 -4.62
N ALA A 24 24.30 30.81 -5.09
CA ALA A 24 23.11 30.61 -5.91
C ALA A 24 22.29 29.41 -5.38
N THR A 25 20.97 29.44 -5.58
CA THR A 25 20.06 28.38 -5.11
C THR A 25 19.43 27.64 -6.28
N ALA A 26 19.22 26.34 -6.13
CA ALA A 26 18.47 25.50 -7.07
C ALA A 26 17.79 24.36 -6.31
N ASN A 27 16.99 23.54 -7.03
CA ASN A 27 16.29 22.42 -6.44
C ASN A 27 16.63 21.12 -7.19
N GLU A 28 16.86 20.05 -6.45
CA GLU A 28 16.77 18.68 -6.97
C GLU A 28 15.29 18.27 -7.00
N LEU A 29 14.82 17.75 -8.14
CA LEU A 29 13.45 17.30 -8.33
C LEU A 29 13.42 15.78 -8.50
N ILE A 30 12.71 15.09 -7.61
CA ILE A 30 12.59 13.63 -7.60
C ILE A 30 11.12 13.26 -7.76
N SER A 31 10.81 12.35 -8.68
CA SER A 31 9.47 11.79 -8.85
C SER A 31 9.47 10.34 -8.36
N VAL A 32 8.63 10.03 -7.38
CA VAL A 32 8.42 8.67 -6.87
C VAL A 32 7.17 8.10 -7.53
N SER A 33 7.38 7.13 -8.43
CA SER A 33 6.29 6.44 -9.11
C SER A 33 5.57 5.47 -8.16
N PRO A 34 4.23 5.36 -8.24
CA PRO A 34 3.52 4.31 -7.52
C PRO A 34 3.89 2.92 -8.05
N ALA A 35 3.83 1.92 -7.18
CA ALA A 35 3.92 0.51 -7.51
C ALA A 35 2.76 -0.21 -6.82
N ASN A 36 2.16 -1.17 -7.52
CA ASN A 36 1.04 -1.94 -6.97
C ASN A 36 1.53 -2.83 -5.83
N ASP A 37 0.92 -2.68 -4.67
CA ASP A 37 1.11 -3.55 -3.52
C ASP A 37 0.21 -4.79 -3.65
N ALA A 38 0.63 -5.91 -3.05
CA ALA A 38 -0.20 -7.10 -2.99
C ALA A 38 -1.23 -6.99 -1.86
N PRO A 39 -2.41 -7.60 -2.02
CA PRO A 39 -3.39 -7.65 -0.93
C PRO A 39 -2.84 -8.42 0.26
N VAL A 40 -3.20 -7.98 1.47
CA VAL A 40 -2.84 -8.60 2.73
C VAL A 40 -4.05 -9.33 3.29
N ALA A 41 -3.97 -10.66 3.33
CA ALA A 41 -5.01 -11.52 3.88
C ALA A 41 -4.85 -11.70 5.40
N VAL A 42 -5.97 -11.75 6.11
CA VAL A 42 -6.05 -11.99 7.56
C VAL A 42 -6.92 -13.21 7.82
N ASN A 43 -6.46 -14.11 8.68
CA ASN A 43 -7.22 -15.31 9.01
C ASN A 43 -8.54 -14.96 9.69
N ASP A 44 -9.63 -15.51 9.15
CA ASP A 44 -10.92 -15.51 9.82
C ASP A 44 -11.08 -16.71 10.76
N ASN A 45 -11.80 -16.50 11.87
CA ASN A 45 -12.26 -17.57 12.73
C ASN A 45 -13.73 -17.39 13.06
N TYR A 46 -14.54 -18.41 12.78
CA TYR A 46 -15.96 -18.43 13.04
C TYR A 46 -16.32 -19.64 13.90
N THR A 47 -17.23 -19.45 14.85
CA THR A 47 -17.82 -20.53 15.64
C THR A 47 -19.32 -20.47 15.51
N VAL A 48 -19.96 -21.61 15.27
CA VAL A 48 -21.42 -21.74 15.23
C VAL A 48 -21.81 -22.96 16.05
N ALA A 49 -22.91 -22.88 16.78
CA ALA A 49 -23.47 -24.04 17.46
C ALA A 49 -24.01 -25.05 16.44
N GLU A 50 -24.15 -26.31 16.85
CA GLU A 50 -24.91 -27.28 16.07
C GLU A 50 -26.30 -26.71 15.74
N GLU A 51 -26.77 -26.95 14.52
CA GLU A 51 -28.02 -26.41 13.97
C GLU A 51 -28.10 -24.86 13.89
N GLY A 52 -26.98 -24.16 14.07
CA GLY A 52 -26.88 -22.72 13.88
C GLY A 52 -26.56 -22.32 12.43
N THR A 53 -26.69 -21.03 12.15
CA THR A 53 -26.28 -20.41 10.89
C THR A 53 -25.21 -19.36 11.14
N VAL A 54 -24.27 -19.22 10.20
CA VAL A 54 -23.25 -18.17 10.20
C VAL A 54 -23.13 -17.58 8.80
N THR A 55 -23.07 -16.25 8.71
CA THR A 55 -22.74 -15.53 7.48
C THR A 55 -21.24 -15.26 7.50
N LEU A 56 -20.54 -15.65 6.43
CA LEU A 56 -19.10 -15.45 6.30
C LEU A 56 -18.81 -14.14 5.57
N THR A 57 -17.83 -13.39 6.06
CA THR A 57 -17.36 -12.13 5.46
C THR A 57 -15.83 -12.12 5.39
N PRO A 58 -15.21 -13.04 4.62
CA PRO A 58 -13.76 -13.28 4.69
C PRO A 58 -12.92 -12.05 4.33
N LEU A 59 -13.43 -11.18 3.44
CA LEU A 59 -12.71 -9.97 3.04
C LEU A 59 -12.77 -8.83 4.07
N SER A 60 -13.46 -9.01 5.20
CA SER A 60 -13.74 -7.91 6.14
C SER A 60 -12.52 -7.42 6.92
N LEU A 61 -11.51 -8.28 7.07
CA LEU A 61 -10.25 -7.96 7.76
C LEU A 61 -9.05 -7.88 6.79
N ASP A 62 -9.27 -8.18 5.52
CA ASP A 62 -8.25 -8.09 4.49
C ASP A 62 -8.07 -6.63 4.04
N THR A 63 -6.86 -6.28 3.63
CA THR A 63 -6.53 -4.91 3.21
C THR A 63 -5.70 -4.88 1.96
N ASP A 64 -5.84 -3.82 1.18
CA ASP A 64 -4.96 -3.48 0.08
C ASP A 64 -4.46 -2.04 0.29
N THR A 65 -3.15 -1.82 0.16
CA THR A 65 -2.54 -0.50 0.40
C THR A 65 -3.00 0.53 -0.64
N ASP A 66 -3.20 0.11 -1.88
CA ASP A 66 -3.62 0.98 -2.98
C ASP A 66 -5.13 1.23 -2.97
N GLY A 67 -5.87 0.45 -2.15
CA GLY A 67 -7.32 0.53 -2.06
C GLY A 67 -8.03 -0.27 -3.16
N ASP A 68 -7.33 -1.23 -3.77
CA ASP A 68 -7.92 -2.10 -4.77
C ASP A 68 -9.06 -2.94 -4.19
N THR A 69 -10.08 -3.21 -5.02
CA THR A 69 -11.20 -4.05 -4.59
C THR A 69 -10.75 -5.50 -4.48
N LEU A 70 -10.86 -6.05 -3.28
CA LEU A 70 -10.52 -7.45 -3.01
C LEU A 70 -11.58 -8.41 -3.54
N SER A 71 -11.13 -9.56 -4.04
CA SER A 71 -12.00 -10.64 -4.50
C SER A 71 -11.43 -12.00 -4.13
N ILE A 72 -12.32 -12.97 -3.88
CA ILE A 72 -11.94 -14.36 -3.63
C ILE A 72 -11.83 -15.06 -4.98
N THR A 73 -10.71 -15.73 -5.23
CA THR A 73 -10.46 -16.44 -6.49
C THR A 73 -10.61 -17.95 -6.36
N SER A 74 -10.48 -18.50 -5.16
CA SER A 74 -10.66 -19.93 -4.90
C SER A 74 -11.07 -20.23 -3.46
N ILE A 75 -11.76 -21.35 -3.26
CA ILE A 75 -12.09 -21.90 -1.94
C ILE A 75 -11.63 -23.37 -1.93
N ASN A 76 -10.80 -23.74 -0.94
CA ASN A 76 -10.27 -25.09 -0.79
C ASN A 76 -9.62 -25.64 -2.08
N GLY A 77 -8.84 -24.80 -2.78
CA GLY A 77 -8.19 -25.15 -4.04
C GLY A 77 -9.11 -25.25 -5.26
N THR A 78 -10.40 -24.94 -5.12
CA THR A 78 -11.36 -24.89 -6.23
C THR A 78 -11.57 -23.44 -6.65
N ALA A 79 -11.31 -23.11 -7.90
CA ALA A 79 -11.57 -21.78 -8.46
C ALA A 79 -13.08 -21.46 -8.40
N LEU A 80 -13.40 -20.19 -8.13
CA LEU A 80 -14.78 -19.68 -8.14
C LEU A 80 -15.24 -19.28 -9.54
#